data_AF-A0A523T3P8-F1
#
_entry.id   AF-A0A523T3P8-F1
#
_cell.length_a   1.000
_cell.length_b   1.000
_cell.length_c   1.000
_cell.angle_alpha   90.00
_cell.angle_beta   90.00
_cell.angle_gamma   90.00
#
_symmetry.space_group_name_H-M   'P 1'
#
loop_
_entity.id
_entity.type
_entity.pdbx_description
1 polymer ?
#
loop_
_entity_poly.entity_id
_entity_poly.type
_entity_poly.pdbx_seq_one_letter_code
_entity_poly.pdbx_strand_id
1 'polypeptide(L)'
;LLRPHVVWFGESLSSSVLYKAFQVSSSCEIIFSIGTSAVVQPAASLPLAAAEANAKIVEINPDPTPLTSYADFSFRGKAGEILPLINKELNKKLKDRKE
;
A
#
# COMPACT_ATOMS: atom_id res chain seq x y z
N LEU A 1 -10.27 -15.42 29.66
CA LEU A 1 -11.15 -14.43 28.98
C LEU A 1 -10.76 -14.40 27.50
N LEU A 2 -11.69 -14.60 26.57
CA LEU A 2 -11.42 -14.51 25.12
C LEU A 2 -11.79 -13.11 24.62
N ARG A 3 -11.02 -12.57 23.67
CA ARG A 3 -11.30 -11.29 23.00
C ARG A 3 -11.08 -11.40 21.49
N PRO A 4 -11.71 -10.56 20.65
CA PRO A 4 -11.44 -10.51 19.22
C PRO A 4 -9.97 -10.15 18.92
N HIS A 5 -9.41 -10.72 17.86
CA HIS A 5 -8.03 -10.43 17.42
C HIS A 5 -7.98 -9.16 16.56
N VAL A 6 -8.34 -8.04 17.18
CA VAL A 6 -8.33 -6.68 16.59
C VAL A 6 -7.50 -5.75 17.46
N VAL A 7 -7.11 -4.61 16.89
CA VAL A 7 -6.46 -3.52 17.61
C VAL A 7 -7.43 -2.36 17.69
N TRP A 8 -7.75 -1.91 18.89
CA TRP A 8 -8.60 -0.74 19.10
C TRP A 8 -7.81 0.57 19.11
N PHE A 9 -8.52 1.69 19.00
CA PHE A 9 -7.88 3.00 19.18
C PHE A 9 -7.25 3.12 20.56
N GLY A 10 -6.00 3.60 20.59
CA GLY A 10 -5.20 3.69 21.81
C GLY A 10 -4.50 2.39 22.22
N GLU A 11 -4.84 1.25 21.60
CA GLU A 11 -4.05 0.03 21.79
C GLU A 11 -2.83 0.02 20.86
N SER A 12 -1.70 -0.40 21.41
CA SER A 12 -0.48 -0.60 20.62
C SER A 12 -0.64 -1.79 19.68
N LEU A 13 -0.28 -1.60 18.42
CA LEU A 13 -0.04 -2.73 17.52
C LEU A 13 1.14 -3.56 18.03
N SER A 14 1.14 -4.85 17.71
CA SER A 14 2.27 -5.73 17.99
C SER A 14 3.56 -5.17 17.38
N SER A 15 4.57 -4.92 18.22
CA SER A 15 5.85 -4.34 17.80
C SER A 15 6.57 -5.20 16.75
N SER A 16 6.46 -6.53 16.85
CA SER A 16 7.08 -7.44 15.88
C SER A 16 6.41 -7.37 14.51
N VAL A 17 5.08 -7.21 14.48
CA VAL A 17 4.31 -7.02 13.23
C VAL A 17 4.67 -5.68 12.59
N LEU A 18 4.69 -4.61 13.38
CA LEU A 18 5.08 -3.28 12.90
C LEU A 18 6.49 -3.26 12.35
N TYR A 19 7.45 -3.80 13.12
CA TYR A 19 8.85 -3.86 12.70
C TYR A 19 8.99 -4.55 11.34
N LYS A 20 8.36 -5.72 11.18
CA LYS A 20 8.39 -6.46 9.92
C LYS A 20 7.74 -5.67 8.78
N ALA A 21 6.61 -4.99 9.03
CA ALA A 21 5.94 -4.18 8.02
C ALA A 21 6.84 -3.03 7.54
N PHE A 22 7.43 -2.26 8.45
CA PHE A 22 8.36 -1.18 8.11
C PHE A 22 9.61 -1.69 7.40
N GLN A 23 10.20 -2.80 7.84
CA GLN A 23 11.35 -3.38 7.17
C GLN A 23 11.06 -3.71 5.70
N VAL A 24 9.92 -4.35 5.42
CA VAL A 24 9.53 -4.69 4.04
C VAL A 24 9.20 -3.44 3.23
N SER A 25 8.51 -2.46 3.83
CA SER A 25 8.20 -1.19 3.19
C SER A 25 9.47 -0.44 2.78
N SER A 26 10.46 -0.33 3.67
CA SER A 26 11.71 0.38 3.40
C SER A 26 12.70 -0.39 2.51
N SER A 27 12.40 -1.62 2.10
CA SER A 27 13.25 -2.40 1.19
C SER A 27 12.58 -2.75 -0.13
N CYS A 28 11.33 -2.32 -0.35
CA CYS A 28 10.60 -2.63 -1.57
C CYS A 28 10.99 -1.70 -2.71
N GLU A 29 10.81 -2.15 -3.95
CA GLU A 29 10.98 -1.30 -5.15
C GLU A 29 9.67 -0.58 -5.50
N ILE A 30 8.54 -1.13 -5.08
CA ILE A 30 7.20 -0.59 -5.34
C ILE A 30 6.27 -0.95 -4.18
N ILE A 31 5.44 0.01 -3.77
CA ILE A 31 4.40 -0.17 -2.76
C ILE A 31 3.04 0.28 -3.32
N PHE A 32 2.02 -0.53 -3.07
CA PHE A 32 0.64 -0.22 -3.42
C PHE A 32 -0.15 0.14 -2.16
N SER A 33 -0.74 1.33 -2.13
CA SER A 33 -1.72 1.78 -1.13
C SER A 33 -3.11 1.76 -1.76
N ILE A 34 -3.97 0.85 -1.31
CA ILE A 34 -5.23 0.52 -1.98
C ILE A 34 -6.39 0.67 -1.00
N GLY A 35 -7.38 1.51 -1.34
CA GLY A 35 -8.64 1.61 -0.59
C GLY A 35 -8.50 2.03 0.88
N THR A 36 -7.51 2.88 1.19
CA THR A 36 -7.28 3.44 2.53
C THR A 36 -7.34 4.96 2.46
N SER A 37 -7.80 5.59 3.54
CA SER A 37 -7.77 7.05 3.68
C SER A 37 -6.37 7.59 4.01
N ALA A 38 -5.40 6.73 4.30
CA ALA A 38 -4.02 7.08 4.64
C ALA A 38 -3.89 8.07 5.82
N VAL A 39 -4.76 7.95 6.84
CA VAL A 39 -4.73 8.80 8.04
C VAL A 39 -4.37 8.06 9.33
N VAL A 40 -4.67 6.75 9.41
CA VAL A 40 -4.54 5.99 10.66
C VAL A 40 -3.09 5.55 10.86
N GLN A 41 -2.47 6.07 11.93
CA GLN A 41 -1.12 5.70 12.32
C GLN A 41 -1.11 4.41 13.15
N PRO A 42 -0.03 3.60 13.05
CA PRO A 42 1.20 3.82 12.27
C PRO A 42 1.14 3.37 10.80
N ALA A 43 0.04 2.74 10.37
CA ALA A 43 -0.06 2.11 9.04
C ALA A 43 0.08 3.12 7.88
N ALA A 44 -0.43 4.35 8.05
CA ALA A 44 -0.32 5.42 7.07
C ALA A 44 1.14 5.83 6.75
N SER A 45 2.09 5.51 7.62
CA SER A 45 3.51 5.83 7.42
C SER A 45 4.26 4.78 6.59
N LEU A 46 3.68 3.60 6.34
CA LEU A 46 4.36 2.54 5.58
C LEU A 46 4.73 2.96 4.15
N PRO A 47 3.83 3.60 3.36
CA PRO A 47 4.20 4.08 2.04
C PRO A 47 5.26 5.19 2.07
N LEU A 48 5.27 6.03 3.11
CA LEU A 48 6.28 7.08 3.27
C LEU A 48 7.66 6.48 3.55
N ALA A 49 7.73 5.45 4.40
CA ALA A 49 8.97 4.71 4.66
C ALA A 49 9.53 4.02 3.39
N ALA A 50 8.65 3.64 2.45
CA ALA A 50 9.05 3.15 1.14
C ALA A 50 9.56 4.28 0.23
N ALA A 51 8.92 5.45 0.26
CA ALA A 51 9.34 6.64 -0.47
C ALA A 51 10.76 7.08 -0.09
N GLU A 52 11.08 7.07 1.21
CA GLU A 52 12.41 7.37 1.73
C GLU A 52 13.49 6.41 1.20
N ALA A 53 13.09 5.18 0.87
CA ALA A 53 13.95 4.18 0.24
C ALA A 53 13.96 4.24 -1.30
N ASN A 54 13.38 5.29 -1.91
CA ASN A 54 13.21 5.47 -3.36
C ASN A 54 12.29 4.43 -4.05
N ALA A 55 11.42 3.77 -3.28
CA ALA A 55 10.40 2.90 -3.85
C ALA A 55 9.34 3.72 -4.61
N LYS A 56 8.74 3.12 -5.63
CA LYS A 56 7.58 3.70 -6.33
C LYS A 56 6.32 3.56 -5.50
N ILE A 57 5.60 4.66 -5.29
CA ILE A 57 4.32 4.65 -4.61
C ILE A 57 3.19 4.65 -5.63
N VAL A 58 2.32 3.64 -5.53
CA VAL A 58 1.08 3.53 -6.29
C VAL A 58 -0.11 3.66 -5.34
N GLU A 59 -0.91 4.71 -5.52
CA GLU A 59 -2.17 4.91 -4.82
C GLU A 59 -3.34 4.49 -5.72
N ILE A 60 -4.26 3.69 -5.18
CA ILE A 60 -5.53 3.34 -5.82
C ILE A 60 -6.66 3.68 -4.85
N ASN A 61 -7.35 4.79 -5.11
CA ASN A 61 -8.45 5.23 -4.27
C ASN A 61 -9.40 6.15 -5.07
N PRO A 62 -10.74 6.09 -4.87
CA PRO A 62 -11.67 6.99 -5.54
C PRO A 62 -11.36 8.47 -5.24
N ASP A 63 -11.05 8.77 -3.99
CA ASP A 63 -10.77 10.11 -3.50
C ASP A 63 -9.28 10.32 -3.22
N PRO A 64 -8.75 11.55 -3.35
CA PRO A 64 -7.42 11.89 -2.88
C PRO A 64 -7.25 11.64 -1.38
N THR A 65 -6.03 11.33 -0.98
CA THR A 65 -5.63 11.12 0.42
C THR A 65 -4.40 11.97 0.74
N PRO A 66 -3.99 12.11 2.01
CA PRO A 66 -2.71 12.74 2.34
C PRO A 66 -1.51 12.12 1.62
N LEU A 67 -1.58 10.82 1.27
CA LEU A 67 -0.54 10.12 0.52
C LEU A 67 -0.45 10.57 -0.94
N THR A 68 -1.52 11.11 -1.53
CA THR A 68 -1.57 11.49 -2.96
C THR A 68 -0.40 12.37 -3.38
N SER A 69 0.02 13.31 -2.53
CA SER A 69 1.12 14.24 -2.85
C SER A 69 2.50 13.56 -2.91
N TYR A 70 2.63 12.36 -2.33
CA TYR A 70 3.84 11.54 -2.35
C TYR A 70 3.77 10.41 -3.39
N ALA A 71 2.59 10.15 -3.96
CA ALA A 71 2.39 9.04 -4.88
C ALA A 71 2.97 9.34 -6.27
N ASP A 72 3.85 8.46 -6.78
CA ASP A 72 4.31 8.51 -8.17
C ASP A 72 3.15 8.28 -9.14
N PHE A 73 2.24 7.37 -8.78
CA PHE A 73 1.05 7.06 -9.55
C PHE A 73 -0.17 7.09 -8.65
N SER A 74 -1.20 7.82 -9.07
CA SER A 74 -2.47 7.89 -8.33
C SER A 74 -3.63 7.61 -9.27
N PHE A 75 -4.26 6.45 -9.08
CA PHE A 75 -5.40 6.01 -9.88
C PHE A 75 -6.70 6.28 -9.14
N ARG A 76 -7.56 7.11 -9.75
CA ARG A 76 -8.86 7.49 -9.22
C ARG A 76 -9.93 6.50 -9.66
N GLY A 77 -10.41 5.69 -8.71
CA GLY A 77 -11.50 4.75 -8.93
C GLY A 77 -11.49 3.60 -7.93
N LYS A 78 -12.41 2.64 -8.13
CA LYS A 78 -12.53 1.48 -7.25
C LYS A 78 -11.40 0.49 -7.50
N ALA A 79 -10.82 -0.05 -6.42
CA ALA A 79 -9.79 -1.07 -6.51
C ALA A 79 -10.22 -2.29 -7.33
N GLY A 80 -11.50 -2.70 -7.21
CA GLY A 80 -12.09 -3.82 -7.95
C GLY A 80 -12.20 -3.58 -9.47
N GLU A 81 -12.09 -2.35 -9.93
CA GLU A 81 -12.12 -1.99 -11.36
C GLU A 81 -10.69 -1.78 -11.89
N ILE A 82 -9.83 -1.13 -11.09
CA ILE A 82 -8.47 -0.75 -11.50
C ILE A 82 -7.49 -1.93 -11.45
N LEU A 83 -7.50 -2.73 -10.38
CA LEU A 83 -6.53 -3.83 -10.24
C LEU A 83 -6.64 -4.88 -11.36
N PRO A 84 -7.84 -5.28 -11.83
CA PRO A 84 -7.95 -6.18 -12.99
C PRO A 84 -7.30 -5.62 -14.25
N LEU A 85 -7.38 -4.30 -14.49
CA LEU A 85 -6.74 -3.66 -15.64
C LEU A 85 -5.21 -3.72 -15.53
N ILE A 86 -4.66 -3.41 -14.35
CA ILE A 86 -3.22 -3.52 -14.09
C ILE A 86 -2.76 -4.96 -14.29
N ASN A 87 -3.48 -5.93 -13.73
CA ASN A 87 -3.16 -7.34 -13.86
C ASN A 87 -3.21 -7.82 -15.33
N LYS A 88 -4.20 -7.35 -16.10
CA LYS A 88 -4.29 -7.67 -17.54
C LYS A 88 -3.06 -7.19 -18.30
N GLU A 89 -2.64 -5.94 -18.09
CA GLU A 89 -1.47 -5.37 -18.75
C GLU A 89 -0.16 -6.03 -18.31
N LEU A 90 -0.04 -6.36 -17.02
CA LEU A 90 1.12 -7.10 -16.50
C LEU A 90 1.22 -8.48 -17.15
N ASN A 91 0.11 -9.22 -17.25
CA ASN A 91 0.08 -10.54 -17.88
C ASN A 91 0.43 -10.49 -19.37
N LYS A 92 -0.01 -9.44 -20.08
CA LYS A 92 0.39 -9.22 -21.47
C LYS A 92 1.91 -9.04 -21.58
N LYS A 93 2.49 -8.10 -20.81
CA LYS A 93 3.93 -7.84 -20.80
C LYS A 93 4.76 -9.06 -20.39
N LEU A 94 4.26 -9.91 -19.50
CA LEU A 94 4.96 -11.13 -19.06
C LEU A 94 4.93 -12.22 -20.14
N LYS A 95 3.91 -12.27 -21.00
CA LYS A 95 3.87 -13.18 -22.16
C LYS A 95 4.82 -12.70 -23.24
N ASP A 96 4.80 -11.41 -23.56
CA ASP A 96 5.67 -10.80 -24.58
C ASP A 96 7.18 -10.93 -24.25
N ARG A 97 7.54 -11.15 -22.98
CA ARG A 97 8.94 -11.39 -22.54
C ARG A 97 9.40 -12.85 -22.63
N LYS A 98 8.47 -13.79 -22.84
CA LYS A 98 8.75 -15.24 -22.91
C LYS A 98 8.84 -15.74 -24.35
N GLU A 99 8.42 -14.93 -25.31
CA GLU A 99 8.61 -15.11 -26.76
C GLU A 99 9.88 -14.41 -27.21
#